data_AF-A0A9Q0GWA2-F1
#
_entry.id   AF-A0A9Q0GWA2-F1
#
_cell.length_a   1.000
_cell.length_b   1.000
_cell.length_c   1.000
_cell.angle_alpha   90.00
_cell.angle_beta   90.00
_cell.angle_gamma   90.00
#
_symmetry.space_group_name_H-M   'P 1'
#
loop_
_entity.id
_entity.type
_entity.pdbx_description
1 polymer ?
#
loop_
_entity_poly.entity_id
_entity_poly.type
_entity_poly.pdbx_seq_one_letter_code
_entity_poly.pdbx_strand_id
1 'polypeptide(L)'
;MLERELSMRRGAQFSEEGNDDDESKTRKHISFAVRVTKLMGRIGVLWPLILLFLTLLFVSIAMHSRHLVCVSSYEPYSRMNFFGIGDLESDFETLGVPWCRSKHGRTVEWTSKDLLKGLEEFVPIYESRPIKNNMYGMGFDHSFGLWFITRWLKPDLMIESGAFKGHSTWVLRQGMPDKPIVSLTPRHPEKYLKKGPAYVDGNCTYFAGKDFVDFRSVDWGKVMKKHGITDVNQVLIFFDDHQNELKRLKQALKAGFRHLIFEDNYDTGTGDHYSFRQICDQFYIRGGGHSCFRDSDEARIRAKRKKFWEKAVDIEELCGPEEAWWGVRGEMRDDFNHSNKAISYGEHFKNSRFLESVLDVYWELPPVAGPSLTHQTRYDPGRAHSPIVEDGRYGLFQRLGLTRLEKSVFNGYTQMVYLQISKPGS
;
A
#
# COMPACT_ATOMS: atom_id res chain seq x y z
N MET A 1 83.39 24.65 25.57
CA MET A 1 83.98 25.02 26.88
C MET A 1 84.10 23.74 27.69
N LEU A 2 85.36 23.33 27.92
CA LEU A 2 85.92 22.28 28.81
C LEU A 2 85.08 21.02 29.03
N GLU A 3 85.35 19.84 28.46
CA GLU A 3 86.59 19.01 28.43
C GLU A 3 87.06 18.48 29.81
N ARG A 4 87.47 17.20 29.79
CA ARG A 4 88.33 16.43 30.74
C ARG A 4 87.69 15.70 31.92
N GLU A 5 87.71 14.36 31.91
CA GLU A 5 88.77 13.42 32.40
C GLU A 5 88.49 13.03 33.87
N LEU A 6 88.85 11.89 34.48
CA LEU A 6 89.67 10.69 34.29
C LEU A 6 89.13 9.68 35.35
N SER A 7 88.96 8.39 35.06
CA SER A 7 89.91 7.31 35.34
C SER A 7 90.36 7.09 36.80
N MET A 8 90.18 5.83 37.24
CA MET A 8 91.14 4.95 37.93
C MET A 8 91.07 4.67 39.46
N ARG A 9 91.18 3.34 39.72
CA ARG A 9 91.74 2.57 40.87
C ARG A 9 90.81 2.30 42.08
N ARG A 10 90.54 1.02 42.43
CA ARG A 10 91.35 0.05 43.23
C ARG A 10 91.83 0.71 44.54
N GLY A 11 91.65 0.20 45.75
CA GLY A 11 91.21 -1.09 46.29
C GLY A 11 91.69 -1.16 47.76
N ALA A 12 91.38 -2.27 48.44
CA ALA A 12 91.92 -2.74 49.73
C ALA A 12 91.33 -2.11 51.02
N GLN A 13 91.26 -2.76 52.18
CA GLN A 13 91.27 -4.15 52.69
C GLN A 13 91.35 -4.02 54.24
N PHE A 14 91.05 -5.10 54.99
CA PHE A 14 91.24 -5.30 56.46
C PHE A 14 90.21 -4.62 57.37
N SER A 15 89.73 -5.19 58.47
CA SER A 15 89.78 -6.50 59.18
C SER A 15 88.77 -6.34 60.36
N GLU A 16 88.20 -7.35 61.00
CA GLU A 16 88.80 -8.27 61.98
C GLU A 16 87.65 -9.12 62.57
N GLU A 17 87.94 -10.40 62.76
CA GLU A 17 87.60 -11.32 63.87
C GLU A 17 86.31 -11.23 64.72
N GLY A 18 85.83 -12.43 65.10
CA GLY A 18 85.08 -12.68 66.35
C GLY A 18 83.71 -13.33 66.12
N ASN A 19 83.65 -14.64 65.90
CA ASN A 19 83.37 -15.73 66.87
C ASN A 19 81.92 -15.87 67.37
N ASP A 20 81.47 -17.11 67.23
CA ASP A 20 80.57 -17.91 68.07
C ASP A 20 79.05 -17.62 68.14
N ASP A 21 78.35 -18.62 67.60
CA ASP A 21 77.36 -19.48 68.25
C ASP A 21 75.92 -19.02 68.54
N ASP A 22 75.04 -19.80 67.91
CA ASP A 22 73.84 -20.46 68.42
C ASP A 22 72.47 -19.76 68.58
N GLU A 23 71.59 -20.27 67.72
CA GLU A 23 70.27 -20.83 68.00
C GLU A 23 69.11 -19.97 68.55
N SER A 24 68.20 -19.77 67.59
CA SER A 24 66.77 -20.15 67.68
C SER A 24 65.79 -19.17 68.34
N LYS A 25 64.86 -18.68 67.50
CA LYS A 25 63.40 -18.69 67.74
C LYS A 25 62.62 -18.24 66.49
N THR A 26 62.19 -19.24 65.72
CA THR A 26 60.97 -19.34 64.89
C THR A 26 60.22 -18.04 64.53
N ARG A 27 60.34 -17.63 63.26
CA ARG A 27 59.50 -16.60 62.63
C ARG A 27 58.42 -17.28 61.77
N LYS A 28 57.15 -17.09 62.12
CA LYS A 28 55.97 -17.64 61.41
C LYS A 28 55.87 -17.01 60.01
N HIS A 29 55.93 -17.85 58.97
CA HIS A 29 55.60 -17.50 57.59
C HIS A 29 54.08 -17.34 57.44
N ILE A 30 53.63 -16.13 57.10
CA ILE A 30 52.26 -15.90 56.62
C ILE A 30 52.18 -16.41 55.18
N SER A 31 51.42 -17.47 54.98
CA SER A 31 51.26 -18.14 53.68
C SER A 31 50.54 -17.24 52.66
N PHE A 32 50.98 -17.38 51.40
CA PHE A 32 50.41 -16.78 50.19
C PHE A 32 48.87 -16.90 50.09
N ALA A 33 48.28 -17.90 50.74
CA ALA A 33 46.83 -18.13 50.77
C ALA A 33 46.02 -16.98 51.42
N VAL A 34 46.61 -16.22 52.36
CA VAL A 34 45.91 -15.08 53.03
C VAL A 34 45.89 -13.82 52.16
N ARG A 35 46.79 -13.70 51.18
CA ARG A 35 46.76 -12.59 50.19
C ARG A 35 45.71 -12.80 49.10
N VAL A 36 45.44 -14.05 48.71
CA VAL A 36 44.47 -14.38 47.66
C VAL A 36 43.02 -14.20 48.14
N THR A 37 42.71 -14.54 49.39
CA THR A 37 41.37 -14.36 49.97
C THR A 37 40.97 -12.88 50.15
N LYS A 38 41.93 -11.98 50.35
CA LYS A 38 41.66 -10.53 50.47
C LYS A 38 41.41 -9.84 49.12
N LEU A 39 41.86 -10.44 48.00
CA LEU A 39 41.59 -9.95 46.65
C LEU A 39 40.22 -10.42 46.14
N MET A 40 39.80 -11.64 46.48
CA MET A 40 38.46 -12.16 46.10
C MET A 40 37.31 -11.43 46.81
N GLY A 41 37.51 -10.91 48.02
CA GLY A 41 36.49 -10.13 48.74
C GLY A 41 36.17 -8.76 48.13
N ARG A 42 37.12 -8.13 47.41
CA ARG A 42 36.90 -6.84 46.72
C ARG A 42 36.34 -6.98 45.31
N ILE A 43 36.49 -8.14 44.67
CA ILE A 43 35.95 -8.43 43.33
C ILE A 43 34.49 -8.95 43.43
N GLY A 44 34.14 -9.61 44.53
CA GLY A 44 32.79 -10.16 44.74
C GLY A 44 31.65 -9.12 44.80
N VAL A 45 31.93 -7.87 45.18
CA VAL A 45 30.91 -6.79 45.26
C VAL A 45 30.67 -6.14 43.89
N LEU A 46 31.64 -6.22 42.96
CA LEU A 46 31.51 -5.68 41.61
C LEU A 46 30.90 -6.69 40.64
N TRP A 47 30.93 -7.98 40.95
CA TRP A 47 30.39 -9.04 40.10
C TRP A 47 28.88 -8.92 39.81
N PRO A 48 28.00 -8.57 40.79
CA PRO A 48 26.58 -8.36 40.52
C PRO A 48 26.33 -7.14 39.63
N LEU A 49 27.13 -6.08 39.78
CA LEU A 49 27.03 -4.85 38.98
C LEU A 49 27.50 -5.08 37.53
N ILE A 50 28.56 -5.87 37.35
CA ILE A 50 29.06 -6.27 36.03
C ILE A 50 28.07 -7.21 35.34
N LEU A 51 27.48 -8.16 36.07
CA LEU A 51 26.42 -9.02 35.54
C LEU A 51 25.16 -8.22 35.17
N LEU A 52 24.74 -7.27 36.02
CA LEU A 52 23.61 -6.40 35.72
C LEU A 52 23.89 -5.55 34.47
N PHE A 53 25.08 -4.98 34.36
CA PHE A 53 25.50 -4.21 33.19
C PHE A 53 25.55 -5.08 31.92
N LEU A 54 26.09 -6.30 31.99
CA LEU A 54 26.11 -7.24 30.87
C LEU A 54 24.70 -7.68 30.47
N THR A 55 23.79 -7.91 31.43
CA THR A 55 22.38 -8.23 31.12
C THR A 55 21.65 -7.06 30.50
N LEU A 56 21.86 -5.83 30.97
CA LEU A 56 21.31 -4.62 30.36
C LEU A 56 21.90 -4.37 28.96
N LEU A 57 23.17 -4.67 28.75
CA LEU A 57 23.81 -4.61 27.43
C LEU A 57 23.22 -5.66 26.49
N PHE A 58 22.99 -6.89 26.98
CA PHE A 58 22.36 -7.97 26.21
C PHE A 58 20.90 -7.66 25.88
N VAL A 59 20.15 -7.09 26.83
CA VAL A 59 18.77 -6.64 26.60
C VAL A 59 18.75 -5.45 25.62
N SER A 60 19.68 -4.51 25.73
CA SER A 60 19.81 -3.40 24.79
C SER A 60 20.14 -3.89 23.38
N ILE A 61 21.09 -4.82 23.23
CA ILE A 61 21.46 -5.44 21.95
C ILE A 61 20.31 -6.32 21.42
N ALA A 62 19.59 -7.04 22.27
CA ALA A 62 18.41 -7.83 21.89
C ALA A 62 17.22 -6.93 21.47
N MET A 63 17.06 -5.77 22.09
CA MET A 63 16.04 -4.77 21.74
C MET A 63 16.43 -3.98 20.48
N HIS A 64 17.72 -3.69 20.26
CA HIS A 64 18.23 -3.10 19.01
C HIS A 64 18.24 -4.08 17.84
N SER A 65 18.55 -5.36 18.08
CA SER A 65 18.52 -6.40 17.03
C SER A 65 17.09 -6.79 16.63
N ARG A 66 16.10 -6.62 17.52
CA ARG A 66 14.67 -6.71 17.17
C ARG A 66 14.17 -5.52 16.33
N HIS A 67 14.99 -4.49 16.14
CA HIS A 67 14.69 -3.36 15.26
C HIS A 67 15.52 -3.37 13.95
N LEU A 68 16.18 -4.49 13.63
CA LEU A 68 16.81 -4.73 12.35
C LEU A 68 15.77 -5.24 11.34
N VAL A 69 14.94 -4.32 10.84
CA VAL A 69 14.46 -4.44 9.47
C VAL A 69 15.70 -4.40 8.58
N CYS A 70 15.88 -5.39 7.71
CA CYS A 70 16.98 -5.44 6.74
C CYS A 70 17.02 -4.14 5.92
N VAL A 71 17.88 -3.21 6.30
CA VAL A 71 18.29 -2.10 5.44
C VAL A 71 19.48 -2.62 4.64
N SER A 72 19.20 -3.06 3.42
CA SER A 72 20.22 -3.28 2.42
C SER A 72 20.93 -1.96 2.14
N SER A 73 22.26 -1.95 2.18
CA SER A 73 23.08 -0.79 1.82
C SER A 73 22.84 -0.43 0.36
N TYR A 74 22.23 0.72 0.11
CA TYR A 74 21.98 1.25 -1.23
C TYR A 74 23.01 2.35 -1.51
N GLU A 75 23.95 2.07 -2.41
CA GLU A 75 24.69 3.14 -3.10
C GLU A 75 23.94 3.54 -4.39
N PRO A 76 23.95 4.83 -4.78
CA PRO A 76 23.08 5.33 -5.83
C PRO A 76 23.82 5.35 -7.17
N TYR A 77 23.54 4.40 -8.06
CA TYR A 77 23.81 4.58 -9.48
C TYR A 77 22.55 4.42 -10.33
N SER A 78 22.33 5.49 -11.08
CA SER A 78 21.23 5.76 -11.98
C SER A 78 21.51 5.13 -13.35
N ARG A 79 20.44 4.54 -13.92
CA ARG A 79 20.10 4.41 -15.36
C ARG A 79 20.85 3.40 -16.24
N MET A 80 20.07 2.45 -16.78
CA MET A 80 19.66 2.29 -18.19
C MET A 80 19.46 0.80 -18.53
N ASN A 81 18.23 0.46 -18.94
CA ASN A 81 17.86 -0.84 -19.51
C ASN A 81 18.74 -1.21 -20.72
N PHE A 82 19.35 -2.40 -20.73
CA PHE A 82 19.47 -3.24 -21.93
C PHE A 82 19.97 -4.66 -21.59
N PHE A 83 19.22 -5.67 -22.06
CA PHE A 83 19.42 -7.13 -21.99
C PHE A 83 19.35 -7.83 -20.62
N GLY A 84 18.48 -8.85 -20.55
CA GLY A 84 18.33 -9.72 -19.40
C GLY A 84 19.49 -10.67 -19.19
N ILE A 85 19.77 -10.96 -17.92
CA ILE A 85 19.70 -12.29 -17.29
C ILE A 85 19.82 -12.06 -15.78
N GLY A 86 19.01 -12.83 -15.04
CA GLY A 86 18.73 -12.85 -13.60
C GLY A 86 19.73 -12.22 -12.62
N ASP A 87 19.17 -11.44 -11.71
CA ASP A 87 19.51 -11.57 -10.29
C ASP A 87 18.36 -11.04 -9.39
N LEU A 88 17.97 -11.88 -8.42
CA LEU A 88 17.03 -11.64 -7.32
C LEU A 88 15.63 -11.09 -7.66
N GLU A 89 14.81 -11.95 -8.27
CA GLU A 89 13.35 -11.80 -8.32
C GLU A 89 12.79 -11.69 -6.89
N SER A 90 12.30 -10.49 -6.59
CA SER A 90 11.62 -10.14 -5.35
C SER A 90 10.39 -11.03 -5.14
N ASP A 91 10.18 -11.54 -3.91
CA ASP A 91 9.01 -12.30 -3.40
C ASP A 91 7.62 -11.68 -3.76
N PHE A 92 7.59 -10.51 -4.39
CA PHE A 92 6.43 -9.77 -4.85
C PHE A 92 6.06 -10.05 -6.32
N GLU A 93 6.97 -10.53 -7.17
CA GLU A 93 6.67 -10.76 -8.61
C GLU A 93 6.05 -12.13 -8.93
N THR A 94 6.10 -13.09 -8.01
CA THR A 94 5.62 -14.47 -8.27
C THR A 94 4.13 -14.55 -8.55
N LEU A 95 3.31 -13.72 -7.91
CA LEU A 95 1.87 -13.61 -8.23
C LEU A 95 1.61 -12.54 -9.30
N GLY A 96 2.48 -11.54 -9.42
CA GLY A 96 2.33 -10.41 -10.34
C GLY A 96 1.05 -9.59 -10.13
N VAL A 97 0.89 -8.53 -10.93
CA VAL A 97 -0.29 -7.67 -10.92
C VAL A 97 -1.04 -7.87 -12.24
N PRO A 98 -2.25 -8.45 -12.24
CA PRO A 98 -3.03 -8.60 -13.45
C PRO A 98 -3.46 -7.21 -13.92
N TRP A 99 -3.56 -7.04 -15.24
CA TRP A 99 -3.96 -5.76 -15.84
C TRP A 99 -4.72 -6.02 -17.15
N CYS A 100 -5.60 -5.09 -17.52
CA CYS A 100 -6.31 -5.17 -18.79
C CYS A 100 -5.50 -4.58 -19.93
N ARG A 101 -5.35 -5.33 -21.03
CA ARG A 101 -4.70 -4.83 -22.25
C ARG A 101 -5.56 -3.77 -22.93
N SER A 102 -4.99 -2.59 -23.16
CA SER A 102 -5.60 -1.58 -24.02
C SER A 102 -5.37 -1.91 -25.50
N LYS A 103 -6.34 -1.59 -26.36
CA LYS A 103 -6.33 -1.95 -27.79
C LYS A 103 -5.10 -1.42 -28.56
N HIS A 104 -4.52 -0.30 -28.10
CA HIS A 104 -3.38 0.35 -28.74
C HIS A 104 -2.17 0.50 -27.82
N GLY A 105 -2.17 -0.16 -26.65
CA GLY A 105 -1.09 -0.02 -25.66
C GLY A 105 -0.94 1.40 -25.11
N ARG A 106 -1.96 2.26 -25.27
CA ARG A 106 -1.95 3.61 -24.68
C ARG A 106 -2.07 3.50 -23.17
N THR A 107 -1.42 4.44 -22.51
CA THR A 107 -1.46 4.64 -21.06
C THR A 107 -1.76 6.11 -20.76
N VAL A 108 -1.92 6.43 -19.49
CA VAL A 108 -2.16 7.80 -19.00
C VAL A 108 -0.98 8.71 -19.29
N GLU A 109 -1.26 10.01 -19.41
CA GLU A 109 -0.25 11.03 -19.71
C GLU A 109 0.50 11.53 -18.46
N TRP A 110 -0.10 11.39 -17.28
CA TRP A 110 0.51 11.83 -16.03
C TRP A 110 1.60 10.89 -15.55
N THR A 111 2.57 11.46 -14.83
CA THR A 111 3.73 10.74 -14.30
C THR A 111 3.71 10.66 -12.77
N SER A 112 4.60 9.87 -12.18
CA SER A 112 4.78 9.84 -10.72
C SER A 112 5.13 11.23 -10.13
N LYS A 113 5.77 12.10 -10.92
CA LYS A 113 6.06 13.48 -10.48
C LYS A 113 4.78 14.32 -10.37
N ASP A 114 3.83 14.09 -11.26
CA ASP A 114 2.54 14.79 -11.24
C ASP A 114 1.68 14.30 -10.07
N LEU A 115 1.72 13.00 -9.80
CA LEU A 115 1.09 12.42 -8.60
C LEU A 115 1.67 13.02 -7.31
N LEU A 116 2.99 13.17 -7.21
CA LEU A 116 3.63 13.79 -6.04
C LEU A 116 3.20 15.25 -5.85
N LYS A 117 3.15 16.04 -6.93
CA LYS A 117 2.61 17.42 -6.87
C LYS A 117 1.14 17.44 -6.47
N GLY A 118 0.36 16.49 -6.99
CA GLY A 118 -1.04 16.33 -6.60
C GLY A 118 -1.18 16.05 -5.11
N LEU A 119 -0.31 15.23 -4.52
CA LEU A 119 -0.32 14.96 -3.07
C LEU A 119 -0.01 16.22 -2.25
N GLU A 120 0.94 17.05 -2.70
CA GLU A 120 1.26 18.33 -2.04
C GLU A 120 0.03 19.25 -1.94
N GLU A 121 -0.80 19.29 -2.98
CA GLU A 121 -2.05 20.06 -3.01
C GLU A 121 -3.18 19.36 -2.24
N PHE A 122 -3.32 18.04 -2.38
CA PHE A 122 -4.49 17.33 -1.88
C PHE A 122 -4.48 17.03 -0.38
N VAL A 123 -3.31 16.79 0.23
CA VAL A 123 -3.21 16.50 1.66
C VAL A 123 -3.91 17.56 2.53
N PRO A 124 -3.63 18.88 2.40
CA PRO A 124 -4.34 19.90 3.18
C PRO A 124 -5.84 19.97 2.86
N ILE A 125 -6.24 19.68 1.61
CA ILE A 125 -7.66 19.59 1.24
C ILE A 125 -8.34 18.45 2.02
N TYR A 126 -7.74 17.25 2.03
CA TYR A 126 -8.28 16.08 2.74
C TYR A 126 -8.36 16.27 4.26
N GLU A 127 -7.44 17.07 4.85
CA GLU A 127 -7.50 17.45 6.26
C GLU A 127 -8.79 18.25 6.57
N SER A 128 -9.32 19.01 5.60
CA SER A 128 -10.56 19.79 5.75
C SER A 128 -11.85 19.00 5.56
N ARG A 129 -11.77 17.71 5.20
CA ARG A 129 -12.95 16.88 4.87
C ARG A 129 -14.04 16.93 5.98
N PRO A 130 -15.33 16.97 5.59
CA PRO A 130 -16.44 17.04 6.55
C PRO A 130 -16.64 15.70 7.29
N ILE A 131 -16.27 14.59 6.66
CA ILE A 131 -16.44 13.24 7.21
C ILE A 131 -15.08 12.72 7.67
N LYS A 132 -14.75 12.89 8.96
CA LYS A 132 -13.44 12.45 9.50
C LYS A 132 -13.29 10.94 9.49
N ASN A 133 -14.34 10.23 9.91
CA ASN A 133 -14.40 8.77 9.88
C ASN A 133 -15.38 8.31 8.78
N ASN A 134 -14.83 7.96 7.61
CA ASN A 134 -15.60 7.47 6.48
C ASN A 134 -15.63 5.92 6.41
N MET A 135 -15.76 5.25 7.56
CA MET A 135 -15.92 3.79 7.59
C MET A 135 -17.00 3.32 6.61
N TYR A 136 -16.67 2.24 5.87
CA TYR A 136 -17.42 1.67 4.74
C TYR A 136 -17.44 2.47 3.45
N GLY A 137 -16.81 3.64 3.39
CA GLY A 137 -16.60 4.37 2.15
C GLY A 137 -15.12 4.53 1.84
N MET A 138 -14.83 5.28 0.78
CA MET A 138 -13.47 5.51 0.31
C MET A 138 -12.56 6.18 1.39
N GLY A 139 -11.32 5.70 1.46
CA GLY A 139 -10.24 6.23 2.30
C GLY A 139 -9.38 7.30 1.60
N PHE A 140 -8.21 7.60 2.15
CA PHE A 140 -7.31 8.64 1.62
C PHE A 140 -6.85 8.34 0.19
N ASP A 141 -6.37 7.11 -0.06
CA ASP A 141 -5.79 6.73 -1.35
C ASP A 141 -6.77 6.96 -2.49
N HIS A 142 -7.98 6.39 -2.39
CA HIS A 142 -9.01 6.55 -3.42
C HIS A 142 -9.52 8.00 -3.50
N SER A 143 -9.60 8.72 -2.38
CA SER A 143 -9.99 10.14 -2.39
C SER A 143 -8.98 10.98 -3.17
N PHE A 144 -7.68 10.70 -2.99
CA PHE A 144 -6.62 11.35 -3.75
C PHE A 144 -6.72 11.01 -5.23
N GLY A 145 -6.91 9.74 -5.59
CA GLY A 145 -7.02 9.34 -6.99
C GLY A 145 -8.21 9.99 -7.69
N LEU A 146 -9.39 9.96 -7.07
CA LEU A 146 -10.60 10.59 -7.62
C LEU A 146 -10.38 12.10 -7.83
N TRP A 147 -9.84 12.79 -6.83
CA TRP A 147 -9.52 14.22 -6.94
C TRP A 147 -8.51 14.48 -8.05
N PHE A 148 -7.41 13.72 -8.09
CA PHE A 148 -6.31 13.92 -9.03
C PHE A 148 -6.78 13.74 -10.48
N ILE A 149 -7.47 12.64 -10.79
CA ILE A 149 -7.99 12.37 -12.14
C ILE A 149 -8.99 13.45 -12.54
N THR A 150 -9.88 13.86 -11.62
CA THR A 150 -10.85 14.93 -11.86
C THR A 150 -10.14 16.25 -12.19
N ARG A 151 -9.10 16.63 -11.43
CA ARG A 151 -8.28 17.83 -11.67
C ARG A 151 -7.51 17.76 -12.98
N TRP A 152 -7.03 16.57 -13.35
CA TRP A 152 -6.29 16.35 -14.59
C TRP A 152 -7.19 16.52 -15.81
N LEU A 153 -8.36 15.85 -15.80
CA LEU A 153 -9.29 15.84 -16.93
C LEU A 153 -10.08 17.14 -17.07
N LYS A 154 -10.32 17.86 -15.96
CA LYS A 154 -11.11 19.11 -15.92
C LYS A 154 -12.49 18.98 -16.59
N PRO A 155 -13.31 17.99 -16.19
CA PRO A 155 -14.58 17.72 -16.84
C PRO A 155 -15.55 18.90 -16.74
N ASP A 156 -16.44 19.02 -17.73
CA ASP A 156 -17.55 19.97 -17.72
C ASP A 156 -18.74 19.47 -16.90
N LEU A 157 -18.84 18.16 -16.68
CA LEU A 157 -19.82 17.51 -15.82
C LEU A 157 -19.21 16.28 -15.16
N MET A 158 -19.46 16.12 -13.86
CA MET A 158 -19.14 14.91 -13.13
C MET A 158 -20.42 14.16 -12.79
N ILE A 159 -20.44 12.85 -13.06
CA ILE A 159 -21.53 11.95 -12.69
C ILE A 159 -20.99 10.97 -11.66
N GLU A 160 -21.71 10.80 -10.57
CA GLU A 160 -21.41 9.82 -9.53
C GLU A 160 -22.57 8.81 -9.44
N SER A 161 -22.25 7.52 -9.39
CA SER A 161 -23.20 6.46 -9.07
C SER A 161 -22.74 5.78 -7.78
N GLY A 162 -23.50 5.95 -6.69
CA GLY A 162 -23.11 5.53 -5.35
C GLY A 162 -22.53 6.67 -4.51
N ALA A 163 -23.38 7.45 -3.85
CA ALA A 163 -22.94 8.60 -3.05
C ALA A 163 -22.66 8.28 -1.57
N PHE A 164 -23.33 7.25 -1.04
CA PHE A 164 -23.34 6.92 0.39
C PHE A 164 -23.54 8.15 1.30
N LYS A 165 -22.53 8.50 2.12
CA LYS A 165 -22.51 9.67 3.03
C LYS A 165 -22.14 10.99 2.33
N GLY A 166 -21.82 10.97 1.04
CA GLY A 166 -21.45 12.12 0.22
C GLY A 166 -19.96 12.48 0.23
N HIS A 167 -19.08 11.59 0.71
CA HIS A 167 -17.64 11.89 0.77
C HIS A 167 -17.02 12.02 -0.62
N SER A 168 -17.29 11.09 -1.53
CA SER A 168 -16.87 11.16 -2.94
C SER A 168 -17.43 12.39 -3.65
N THR A 169 -18.70 12.76 -3.38
CA THR A 169 -19.29 14.02 -3.87
C THR A 169 -18.49 15.24 -3.38
N TRP A 170 -18.07 15.25 -2.11
CA TRP A 170 -17.20 16.30 -1.57
C TRP A 170 -15.85 16.34 -2.29
N VAL A 171 -15.22 15.18 -2.52
CA VAL A 171 -13.95 15.07 -3.25
C VAL A 171 -14.08 15.64 -4.66
N LEU A 172 -15.14 15.28 -5.40
CA LEU A 172 -15.44 15.82 -6.74
C LEU A 172 -15.60 17.35 -6.70
N ARG A 173 -16.31 17.88 -5.70
CA ARG A 173 -16.47 19.33 -5.50
C ARG A 173 -15.13 20.02 -5.22
N GLN A 174 -14.23 19.40 -4.46
CA GLN A 174 -12.87 19.95 -4.26
C GLN A 174 -12.01 19.88 -5.53
N GLY A 175 -12.27 18.90 -6.40
CA GLY A 175 -11.61 18.79 -7.71
C GLY A 175 -12.06 19.90 -8.67
N MET A 176 -13.37 20.11 -8.80
CA MET A 176 -13.93 21.11 -9.72
C MET A 176 -15.05 21.92 -9.03
N PRO A 177 -14.68 23.01 -8.30
CA PRO A 177 -15.60 23.78 -7.46
C PRO A 177 -16.84 24.34 -8.17
N ASP A 178 -16.72 24.74 -9.44
CA ASP A 178 -17.78 25.43 -10.17
C ASP A 178 -18.56 24.53 -11.14
N LYS A 179 -18.16 23.26 -11.28
CA LYS A 179 -18.75 22.36 -12.28
C LYS A 179 -19.95 21.60 -11.72
N PRO A 180 -20.96 21.31 -12.54
CA PRO A 180 -22.12 20.54 -12.10
C PRO A 180 -21.72 19.12 -11.68
N ILE A 181 -22.42 18.60 -10.68
CA ILE A 181 -22.36 17.21 -10.25
C ILE A 181 -23.77 16.61 -10.37
N VAL A 182 -23.86 15.40 -10.92
CA VAL A 182 -25.08 14.58 -10.91
C VAL A 182 -24.79 13.33 -10.10
N SER A 183 -25.56 13.08 -9.05
CA SER A 183 -25.34 11.92 -8.17
C SER A 183 -26.56 11.00 -8.19
N LEU A 184 -26.34 9.74 -8.54
CA LEU A 184 -27.32 8.66 -8.53
C LEU A 184 -27.10 7.84 -7.27
N THR A 185 -28.08 7.83 -6.36
CA THR A 185 -27.93 7.09 -5.10
C THR A 185 -29.29 6.66 -4.56
N PRO A 186 -29.52 5.38 -4.23
CA PRO A 186 -30.80 4.95 -3.66
C PRO A 186 -31.20 5.74 -2.42
N ARG A 187 -30.22 6.14 -1.60
CA ARG A 187 -30.43 6.90 -0.37
C ARG A 187 -29.67 8.23 -0.41
N HIS A 188 -30.41 9.32 -0.31
CA HIS A 188 -29.84 10.67 -0.29
C HIS A 188 -28.89 10.87 0.91
N PRO A 189 -27.71 11.51 0.74
CA PRO A 189 -26.71 11.67 1.81
C PRO A 189 -27.25 12.36 3.08
N GLU A 190 -28.20 13.29 2.92
CA GLU A 190 -28.88 13.96 4.05
C GLU A 190 -29.43 12.96 5.11
N LYS A 191 -29.82 11.75 4.68
CA LYS A 191 -30.43 10.74 5.56
C LYS A 191 -29.41 10.15 6.54
N TYR A 192 -28.11 10.37 6.32
CA TYR A 192 -27.03 9.96 7.20
C TYR A 192 -26.68 10.99 8.26
N LEU A 193 -27.07 12.27 8.09
CA LEU A 193 -26.83 13.35 9.07
C LEU A 193 -27.38 13.03 10.46
N LYS A 194 -28.43 12.21 10.54
CA LYS A 194 -29.01 11.74 11.83
C LYS A 194 -28.16 10.71 12.56
N LYS A 195 -27.27 10.00 11.84
CA LYS A 195 -26.44 8.92 12.37
C LYS A 195 -24.97 9.33 12.54
N GLY A 196 -24.58 10.46 11.98
CA GLY A 196 -23.22 10.97 12.04
C GLY A 196 -22.94 11.97 10.91
N PRO A 197 -21.67 12.38 10.75
CA PRO A 197 -21.28 13.30 9.69
C PRO A 197 -21.62 12.76 8.30
N ALA A 198 -22.19 13.62 7.48
CA ALA A 198 -22.45 13.40 6.07
C ALA A 198 -22.27 14.73 5.33
N TYR A 199 -22.07 14.67 4.02
CA TYR A 199 -21.94 15.83 3.15
C TYR A 199 -23.07 15.84 2.12
N VAL A 200 -23.66 17.02 1.93
CA VAL A 200 -24.66 17.29 0.90
C VAL A 200 -24.18 18.51 0.15
N ASP A 201 -23.94 18.35 -1.15
CA ASP A 201 -23.54 19.47 -2.00
C ASP A 201 -24.78 20.23 -2.48
N GLY A 202 -24.83 21.53 -2.22
CA GLY A 202 -25.97 22.37 -2.58
C GLY A 202 -26.15 22.58 -4.08
N ASN A 203 -25.12 22.32 -4.89
CA ASN A 203 -25.14 22.48 -6.35
C ASN A 203 -25.12 21.12 -7.09
N CYS A 204 -25.36 20.02 -6.36
CA CYS A 204 -25.45 18.69 -6.93
C CYS A 204 -26.91 18.37 -7.26
N THR A 205 -27.13 17.80 -8.46
CA THR A 205 -28.43 17.22 -8.81
C THR A 205 -28.47 15.77 -8.34
N TYR A 206 -29.25 15.51 -7.29
CA TYR A 206 -29.43 14.16 -6.76
C TYR A 206 -30.65 13.46 -7.39
N PHE A 207 -30.42 12.27 -7.95
CA PHE A 207 -31.45 11.29 -8.25
C PHE A 207 -31.46 10.28 -7.10
N ALA A 208 -32.30 10.52 -6.09
CA ALA A 208 -32.28 9.74 -4.86
C ALA A 208 -33.65 9.53 -4.21
N GLY A 209 -33.76 8.49 -3.38
CA GLY A 209 -35.01 8.15 -2.70
C GLY A 209 -36.12 7.82 -3.70
N LYS A 210 -37.24 8.55 -3.60
CA LYS A 210 -38.38 8.36 -4.53
C LYS A 210 -38.05 8.75 -5.98
N ASP A 211 -37.06 9.62 -6.16
CA ASP A 211 -36.62 10.13 -7.47
C ASP A 211 -35.36 9.39 -7.96
N PHE A 212 -34.98 8.29 -7.28
CA PHE A 212 -33.86 7.45 -7.69
C PHE A 212 -34.13 6.81 -9.05
N VAL A 213 -33.13 6.87 -9.92
CA VAL A 213 -33.11 6.19 -11.21
C VAL A 213 -31.75 5.54 -11.36
N ASP A 214 -31.73 4.25 -11.68
CA ASP A 214 -30.48 3.54 -11.98
C ASP A 214 -29.78 4.17 -13.20
N PHE A 215 -28.44 4.18 -13.21
CA PHE A 215 -27.61 4.73 -14.30
C PHE A 215 -28.07 4.28 -15.69
N ARG A 216 -28.50 3.02 -15.85
CA ARG A 216 -28.99 2.49 -17.14
C ARG A 216 -30.22 3.23 -17.67
N SER A 217 -31.07 3.69 -16.76
CA SER A 217 -32.42 4.19 -17.05
C SER A 217 -32.49 5.71 -17.09
N VAL A 218 -31.39 6.40 -16.82
CA VAL A 218 -31.32 7.86 -16.91
C VAL A 218 -31.43 8.29 -18.38
N ASP A 219 -32.28 9.28 -18.64
CA ASP A 219 -32.30 9.98 -19.93
C ASP A 219 -31.12 10.95 -20.01
N TRP A 220 -29.96 10.42 -20.44
CA TRP A 220 -28.73 11.18 -20.55
C TRP A 220 -28.85 12.37 -21.50
N GLY A 221 -29.64 12.27 -22.58
CA GLY A 221 -29.86 13.40 -23.49
C GLY A 221 -30.52 14.58 -22.79
N LYS A 222 -31.54 14.32 -21.97
CA LYS A 222 -32.18 15.35 -21.15
C LYS A 222 -31.26 15.91 -20.07
N VAL A 223 -30.48 15.06 -19.40
CA VAL A 223 -29.50 15.51 -18.37
C VAL A 223 -28.42 16.39 -18.99
N MET A 224 -27.81 15.97 -20.11
CA MET A 224 -26.79 16.77 -20.80
C MET A 224 -27.34 18.14 -21.21
N LYS A 225 -28.54 18.17 -21.81
CA LYS A 225 -29.21 19.42 -22.19
C LYS A 225 -29.49 20.32 -20.99
N LYS A 226 -29.95 19.76 -19.87
CA LYS A 226 -30.22 20.52 -18.62
C LYS A 226 -28.97 21.21 -18.10
N HIS A 227 -27.82 20.54 -18.18
CA HIS A 227 -26.54 21.06 -17.69
C HIS A 227 -25.71 21.77 -18.77
N GLY A 228 -26.25 21.96 -19.98
CA GLY A 228 -25.57 22.67 -21.07
C GLY A 228 -24.36 21.93 -21.66
N ILE A 229 -24.29 20.61 -21.50
CA ILE A 229 -23.16 19.81 -21.98
C ILE A 229 -23.33 19.48 -23.47
N THR A 230 -22.39 19.96 -24.28
CA THR A 230 -22.38 19.75 -25.73
C THR A 230 -21.39 18.65 -26.16
N ASP A 231 -20.31 18.45 -25.41
CA ASP A 231 -19.32 17.41 -25.65
C ASP A 231 -19.35 16.35 -24.54
N VAL A 232 -19.86 15.15 -24.86
CA VAL A 232 -19.89 14.01 -23.93
C VAL A 232 -18.50 13.49 -23.56
N ASN A 233 -17.47 13.87 -24.32
CA ASN A 233 -16.08 13.51 -24.00
C ASN A 233 -15.54 14.33 -22.82
N GLN A 234 -16.17 15.45 -22.46
CA GLN A 234 -15.81 16.25 -21.27
C GLN A 234 -16.57 15.79 -20.01
N VAL A 235 -17.23 14.64 -20.05
CA VAL A 235 -17.96 14.09 -18.90
C VAL A 235 -17.12 13.00 -18.24
N LEU A 236 -16.96 13.13 -16.92
CA LEU A 236 -16.33 12.12 -16.08
C LEU A 236 -17.41 11.36 -15.29
N ILE A 237 -17.32 10.03 -15.26
CA ILE A 237 -18.20 9.20 -14.43
C ILE A 237 -17.38 8.48 -13.36
N PHE A 238 -17.86 8.53 -12.12
CA PHE A 238 -17.34 7.78 -10.99
C PHE A 238 -18.38 6.75 -10.53
N PHE A 239 -18.01 5.47 -10.48
CA PHE A 239 -18.84 4.37 -10.01
C PHE A 239 -18.31 3.84 -8.67
N ASP A 240 -19.17 3.86 -7.66
CA ASP A 240 -18.99 3.31 -6.31
C ASP A 240 -20.34 2.70 -5.85
N ASP A 241 -21.05 2.06 -6.78
CA ASP A 241 -22.41 1.54 -6.57
C ASP A 241 -22.44 0.01 -6.35
N HIS A 242 -21.28 -0.62 -6.29
CA HIS A 242 -21.09 -2.07 -6.11
C HIS A 242 -21.92 -2.91 -7.09
N GLN A 243 -22.07 -2.40 -8.31
CA GLN A 243 -22.61 -3.16 -9.43
C GLN A 243 -21.47 -3.72 -10.28
N ASN A 244 -21.76 -4.82 -10.96
CA ASN A 244 -20.86 -5.46 -11.91
C ASN A 244 -20.23 -4.43 -12.88
N GLU A 245 -18.91 -4.32 -12.89
CA GLU A 245 -18.21 -3.26 -13.61
C GLU A 245 -18.34 -3.43 -15.13
N LEU A 246 -18.39 -4.68 -15.63
CA LEU A 246 -18.65 -4.97 -17.05
C LEU A 246 -20.02 -4.47 -17.50
N LYS A 247 -21.04 -4.59 -16.63
CA LYS A 247 -22.39 -4.10 -16.88
C LYS A 247 -22.39 -2.56 -16.94
N ARG A 248 -21.73 -1.88 -16.00
CA ARG A 248 -21.61 -0.41 -16.00
C ARG A 248 -20.81 0.12 -17.18
N LEU A 249 -19.71 -0.54 -17.54
CA LEU A 249 -18.94 -0.21 -18.74
C LEU A 249 -19.78 -0.29 -20.02
N LYS A 250 -20.54 -1.36 -20.21
CA LYS A 250 -21.44 -1.51 -21.37
C LYS A 250 -22.51 -0.41 -21.41
N GLN A 251 -23.04 -0.02 -20.26
CA GLN A 251 -24.03 1.06 -20.15
C GLN A 251 -23.41 2.42 -20.51
N ALA A 252 -22.22 2.72 -19.98
CA ALA A 252 -21.50 3.95 -20.28
C ALA A 252 -21.12 4.03 -21.78
N LEU A 253 -20.61 2.93 -22.34
CA LEU A 253 -20.29 2.84 -23.77
C LEU A 253 -21.53 3.07 -24.65
N LYS A 254 -22.68 2.51 -24.26
CA LYS A 254 -23.95 2.72 -24.97
C LYS A 254 -24.41 4.18 -24.91
N ALA A 255 -24.18 4.85 -23.78
CA ALA A 255 -24.48 6.27 -23.60
C ALA A 255 -23.45 7.20 -24.29
N GLY A 256 -22.33 6.66 -24.76
CA GLY A 256 -21.30 7.42 -25.49
C GLY A 256 -20.24 8.07 -24.60
N PHE A 257 -20.21 7.76 -23.31
CA PHE A 257 -19.22 8.29 -22.38
C PHE A 257 -17.86 7.59 -22.54
N ARG A 258 -16.79 8.34 -22.25
CA ARG A 258 -15.40 7.86 -22.43
C ARG A 258 -14.60 7.75 -21.15
N HIS A 259 -14.74 8.70 -20.23
CA HIS A 259 -13.91 8.78 -19.03
C HIS A 259 -14.64 8.20 -17.83
N LEU A 260 -14.17 7.05 -17.35
CA LEU A 260 -14.79 6.31 -16.26
C LEU A 260 -13.75 6.07 -15.15
N ILE A 261 -14.19 6.18 -13.91
CA ILE A 261 -13.45 5.75 -12.73
C ILE A 261 -14.33 4.76 -11.98
N PHE A 262 -13.75 3.65 -11.56
CA PHE A 262 -14.40 2.65 -10.73
C PHE A 262 -13.64 2.51 -9.42
N GLU A 263 -14.41 2.55 -8.33
CA GLU A 263 -14.03 2.12 -7.00
C GLU A 263 -14.06 0.58 -6.93
N ASP A 264 -13.29 -0.01 -6.01
CA ASP A 264 -13.35 -1.45 -5.71
C ASP A 264 -13.05 -2.39 -6.90
N ASN A 265 -11.95 -2.15 -7.62
CA ASN A 265 -11.48 -3.02 -8.70
C ASN A 265 -10.82 -4.30 -8.15
N TYR A 266 -11.63 -5.16 -7.53
CA TYR A 266 -11.21 -6.30 -6.71
C TYR A 266 -10.32 -7.32 -7.42
N ASP A 267 -9.42 -7.94 -6.67
CA ASP A 267 -8.63 -9.06 -7.15
C ASP A 267 -9.48 -10.33 -7.38
N THR A 268 -8.95 -11.26 -8.17
CA THR A 268 -9.61 -12.55 -8.45
C THR A 268 -9.82 -13.37 -7.18
N GLY A 269 -11.01 -13.96 -7.02
CA GLY A 269 -11.40 -14.73 -5.83
C GLY A 269 -12.03 -13.92 -4.69
N THR A 270 -12.13 -12.58 -4.80
CA THR A 270 -12.72 -11.73 -3.76
C THR A 270 -13.64 -10.64 -4.33
N GLY A 271 -14.17 -9.80 -3.45
CA GLY A 271 -15.07 -8.69 -3.82
C GLY A 271 -16.55 -9.06 -3.81
N ASP A 272 -17.38 -8.03 -3.88
CA ASP A 272 -18.85 -8.16 -3.88
C ASP A 272 -19.48 -7.95 -5.26
N HIS A 273 -18.68 -7.61 -6.26
CA HIS A 273 -19.12 -7.52 -7.65
C HIS A 273 -17.98 -7.92 -8.60
N TYR A 274 -18.33 -8.21 -9.86
CA TYR A 274 -17.39 -8.63 -10.88
C TYR A 274 -16.60 -7.44 -11.44
N SER A 275 -15.29 -7.40 -11.14
CA SER A 275 -14.38 -6.30 -11.45
C SER A 275 -13.56 -6.51 -12.73
N PHE A 276 -12.90 -5.46 -13.23
CA PHE A 276 -12.01 -5.51 -14.38
C PHE A 276 -10.76 -6.34 -14.12
N ARG A 277 -10.18 -6.26 -12.92
CA ARG A 277 -9.09 -7.15 -12.53
C ARG A 277 -9.49 -8.61 -12.67
N GLN A 278 -10.65 -8.98 -12.13
CA GLN A 278 -11.21 -10.32 -12.31
C GLN A 278 -11.34 -10.66 -13.80
N ILE A 279 -11.97 -9.81 -14.61
CA ILE A 279 -12.19 -10.08 -16.04
C ILE A 279 -10.88 -10.24 -16.83
N CYS A 280 -9.88 -9.41 -16.52
CA CYS A 280 -8.61 -9.37 -17.24
C CYS A 280 -7.57 -10.34 -16.68
N ASP A 281 -7.86 -10.99 -15.56
CA ASP A 281 -7.07 -12.10 -15.05
C ASP A 281 -7.17 -13.29 -16.02
N GLN A 282 -6.12 -13.48 -16.81
CA GLN A 282 -6.05 -14.50 -17.85
C GLN A 282 -4.66 -15.11 -17.90
N PHE A 283 -4.56 -16.38 -18.33
CA PHE A 283 -3.29 -17.12 -18.42
C PHE A 283 -2.21 -16.46 -19.30
N TYR A 284 -2.61 -15.59 -20.22
CA TYR A 284 -1.69 -14.87 -21.12
C TYR A 284 -1.31 -13.47 -20.60
N ILE A 285 -1.85 -13.06 -19.44
CA ILE A 285 -1.54 -11.81 -18.76
C ILE A 285 -0.53 -12.12 -17.66
N ARG A 286 0.51 -11.30 -17.55
CA ARG A 286 1.51 -11.46 -16.48
C ARG A 286 0.82 -11.34 -15.12
N GLY A 287 1.04 -12.32 -14.25
CA GLY A 287 0.38 -12.40 -12.95
C GLY A 287 -1.09 -12.80 -12.99
N GLY A 288 -1.59 -13.21 -14.15
CA GLY A 288 -2.92 -13.77 -14.30
C GLY A 288 -2.91 -15.25 -14.68
N GLY A 289 -4.08 -15.89 -14.57
CA GLY A 289 -4.23 -17.33 -14.65
C GLY A 289 -3.71 -18.02 -13.39
N HIS A 290 -4.51 -18.92 -12.84
CA HIS A 290 -4.24 -19.51 -11.55
C HIS A 290 -4.30 -21.03 -11.56
N SER A 291 -3.50 -21.63 -10.68
CA SER A 291 -3.48 -23.07 -10.45
C SER A 291 -4.24 -23.40 -9.18
N CYS A 292 -5.28 -24.24 -9.28
CA CYS A 292 -6.06 -24.68 -8.12
C CYS A 292 -5.46 -25.87 -7.34
N PHE A 293 -4.26 -26.31 -7.69
CA PHE A 293 -3.54 -27.35 -6.94
C PHE A 293 -3.06 -26.81 -5.59
N ARG A 294 -3.44 -27.50 -4.51
CA ARG A 294 -3.14 -27.09 -3.12
C ARG A 294 -1.67 -27.15 -2.74
N ASP A 295 -0.90 -27.98 -3.43
CA ASP A 295 0.53 -28.19 -3.27
C ASP A 295 1.37 -27.35 -4.25
N SER A 296 0.74 -26.48 -5.04
CA SER A 296 1.43 -25.56 -5.95
C SER A 296 2.22 -24.47 -5.20
N ASP A 297 3.22 -23.91 -5.89
CA ASP A 297 3.95 -22.74 -5.39
C ASP A 297 3.03 -21.53 -5.19
N GLU A 298 2.04 -21.35 -6.06
CA GLU A 298 1.03 -20.29 -5.90
C GLU A 298 0.26 -20.45 -4.59
N ALA A 299 -0.24 -21.65 -4.29
CA ALA A 299 -0.94 -21.94 -3.04
C ALA A 299 -0.06 -21.65 -1.82
N ARG A 300 1.20 -22.10 -1.84
CA ARG A 300 2.18 -21.85 -0.76
C ARG A 300 2.44 -20.35 -0.54
N ILE A 301 2.62 -19.59 -1.62
CA ILE A 301 2.89 -18.16 -1.56
C ILE A 301 1.66 -17.41 -1.03
N ARG A 302 0.47 -17.67 -1.60
CA ARG A 302 -0.78 -17.05 -1.16
C ARG A 302 -1.08 -17.31 0.31
N ALA A 303 -0.90 -18.55 0.79
CA ALA A 303 -1.06 -18.90 2.20
C ALA A 303 -0.09 -18.15 3.14
N LYS A 304 1.15 -17.87 2.68
CA LYS A 304 2.10 -17.01 3.43
C LYS A 304 1.59 -15.57 3.48
N ARG A 305 1.11 -15.04 2.36
CA ARG A 305 0.65 -13.64 2.24
C ARG A 305 -0.64 -13.36 3.01
N LYS A 306 -1.59 -14.31 3.02
CA LYS A 306 -2.85 -14.23 3.79
C LYS A 306 -2.66 -13.93 5.28
N LYS A 307 -1.51 -14.33 5.85
CA LYS A 307 -1.18 -14.07 7.26
C LYS A 307 -0.88 -12.60 7.57
N PHE A 308 -0.55 -11.80 6.55
CA PHE A 308 -0.09 -10.42 6.72
C PHE A 308 -1.06 -9.39 6.12
N TRP A 309 -1.80 -9.77 5.07
CA TRP A 309 -2.61 -8.84 4.28
C TRP A 309 -4.08 -9.26 4.29
N GLU A 310 -4.97 -8.36 4.72
CA GLU A 310 -6.39 -8.67 4.93
C GLU A 310 -7.12 -9.09 3.65
N LYS A 311 -6.80 -8.44 2.51
CA LYS A 311 -7.36 -8.76 1.20
C LYS A 311 -6.50 -9.72 0.37
N ALA A 312 -5.43 -10.30 0.93
CA ALA A 312 -4.81 -11.44 0.26
C ALA A 312 -5.81 -12.60 0.22
N VAL A 313 -5.76 -13.36 -0.86
CA VAL A 313 -6.67 -14.49 -1.14
C VAL A 313 -5.84 -15.76 -1.17
N ASP A 314 -6.19 -16.73 -0.32
CA ASP A 314 -5.59 -18.06 -0.35
C ASP A 314 -6.20 -18.98 -1.43
N ILE A 315 -5.70 -20.20 -1.58
CA ILE A 315 -6.16 -21.08 -2.67
C ILE A 315 -7.58 -21.59 -2.44
N GLU A 316 -7.98 -21.74 -1.18
CA GLU A 316 -9.32 -22.15 -0.78
C GLU A 316 -10.38 -21.09 -1.09
N GLU A 317 -10.04 -19.81 -0.94
CA GLU A 317 -10.89 -18.67 -1.31
C GLU A 317 -10.90 -18.44 -2.83
N LEU A 318 -9.75 -18.61 -3.50
CA LEU A 318 -9.60 -18.37 -4.94
C LEU A 318 -10.38 -19.39 -5.78
N CYS A 319 -10.29 -20.67 -5.43
CA CYS A 319 -10.74 -21.76 -6.31
C CYS A 319 -12.13 -22.30 -5.96
N GLY A 320 -12.97 -22.40 -7.00
CA GLY A 320 -14.30 -23.00 -6.97
C GLY A 320 -14.33 -24.49 -7.37
N PRO A 321 -15.54 -25.06 -7.49
CA PRO A 321 -15.77 -26.34 -8.14
C PRO A 321 -15.16 -26.35 -9.56
N GLU A 322 -14.72 -27.53 -10.03
CA GLU A 322 -14.12 -27.68 -11.37
C GLU A 322 -12.92 -26.76 -11.61
N GLU A 323 -12.16 -26.46 -10.55
CA GLU A 323 -10.96 -25.60 -10.61
C GLU A 323 -11.28 -24.18 -11.12
N ALA A 324 -12.51 -23.70 -10.89
CA ALA A 324 -12.95 -22.38 -11.30
C ALA A 324 -12.28 -21.28 -10.45
N TRP A 325 -11.12 -20.80 -10.88
CA TRP A 325 -10.43 -19.68 -10.25
C TRP A 325 -10.92 -18.31 -10.72
N TRP A 326 -11.62 -18.23 -11.86
CA TRP A 326 -12.04 -16.96 -12.46
C TRP A 326 -13.21 -16.31 -11.71
N GLY A 327 -13.31 -14.98 -11.80
CA GLY A 327 -14.32 -14.22 -11.07
C GLY A 327 -14.18 -14.44 -9.57
N VAL A 328 -15.29 -14.77 -8.90
CA VAL A 328 -15.24 -15.37 -7.57
C VAL A 328 -15.73 -16.81 -7.66
N ARG A 329 -14.78 -17.75 -7.73
CA ARG A 329 -15.06 -19.19 -7.75
C ARG A 329 -15.98 -19.61 -8.91
N GLY A 330 -15.84 -18.97 -10.07
CA GLY A 330 -16.66 -19.18 -11.25
C GLY A 330 -17.89 -18.27 -11.37
N GLU A 331 -18.11 -17.35 -10.43
CA GLU A 331 -19.28 -16.46 -10.43
C GLU A 331 -18.94 -15.02 -10.83
N MET A 332 -19.83 -14.40 -11.62
CA MET A 332 -19.94 -12.96 -11.76
C MET A 332 -20.89 -12.44 -10.67
N ARG A 333 -20.33 -11.82 -9.64
CA ARG A 333 -21.10 -11.15 -8.59
C ARG A 333 -21.63 -9.80 -9.08
N ASP A 334 -22.77 -9.38 -8.52
CA ASP A 334 -23.44 -8.11 -8.77
C ASP A 334 -24.24 -7.71 -7.52
N ASP A 335 -24.56 -6.43 -7.41
CA ASP A 335 -25.45 -5.86 -6.39
C ASP A 335 -25.06 -6.22 -4.95
N PHE A 336 -23.85 -5.84 -4.53
CA PHE A 336 -23.31 -6.18 -3.20
C PHE A 336 -23.32 -7.69 -2.91
N ASN A 337 -23.00 -8.51 -3.92
CA ASN A 337 -23.04 -9.98 -3.85
C ASN A 337 -24.43 -10.54 -3.48
N HIS A 338 -25.50 -9.78 -3.72
CA HIS A 338 -26.86 -10.29 -3.60
C HIS A 338 -27.34 -10.96 -4.90
N SER A 339 -26.66 -10.77 -6.02
CA SER A 339 -26.95 -11.42 -7.29
C SER A 339 -25.70 -12.02 -7.91
N ASN A 340 -25.64 -13.35 -7.99
CA ASN A 340 -24.46 -14.07 -8.50
C ASN A 340 -24.86 -14.92 -9.70
N LYS A 341 -24.13 -14.76 -10.81
CA LYS A 341 -24.31 -15.55 -12.02
C LYS A 341 -23.08 -16.45 -12.22
N ALA A 342 -23.28 -17.77 -12.16
CA ALA A 342 -22.25 -18.72 -12.57
C ALA A 342 -21.91 -18.53 -14.06
N ILE A 343 -20.62 -18.53 -14.38
CA ILE A 343 -20.10 -18.39 -15.74
C ILE A 343 -19.04 -19.45 -16.03
N SER A 344 -19.02 -19.93 -17.27
CA SER A 344 -17.95 -20.81 -17.75
C SER A 344 -16.66 -20.01 -17.99
N TYR A 345 -15.52 -20.71 -17.98
CA TYR A 345 -14.25 -20.13 -18.41
C TYR A 345 -14.32 -19.54 -19.83
N GLY A 346 -15.08 -20.17 -20.73
CA GLY A 346 -15.30 -19.64 -22.08
C GLY A 346 -16.07 -18.31 -22.11
N GLU A 347 -17.05 -18.12 -21.22
CA GLU A 347 -17.75 -16.83 -21.08
C GLU A 347 -16.83 -15.78 -20.44
N HIS A 348 -16.07 -16.16 -19.42
CA HIS A 348 -15.05 -15.34 -18.79
C HIS A 348 -14.03 -14.79 -19.81
N PHE A 349 -13.46 -15.67 -20.64
CA PHE A 349 -12.53 -15.31 -21.70
C PHE A 349 -13.16 -14.37 -22.73
N LYS A 350 -14.41 -14.61 -23.13
CA LYS A 350 -15.14 -13.71 -24.05
C LYS A 350 -15.36 -12.32 -23.46
N ASN A 351 -15.64 -12.24 -22.16
CA ASN A 351 -15.76 -10.95 -21.46
C ASN A 351 -14.44 -10.17 -21.51
N SER A 352 -13.31 -10.85 -21.29
CA SER A 352 -11.97 -10.27 -21.42
C SER A 352 -11.71 -9.72 -22.83
N ARG A 353 -12.02 -10.51 -23.87
CA ARG A 353 -11.86 -10.06 -25.27
C ARG A 353 -12.73 -8.87 -25.62
N PHE A 354 -13.93 -8.81 -25.07
CA PHE A 354 -14.78 -7.64 -25.23
C PHE A 354 -14.14 -6.39 -24.60
N LEU A 355 -13.60 -6.49 -23.38
CA LEU A 355 -12.92 -5.36 -22.74
C LEU A 355 -11.72 -4.87 -23.56
N GLU A 356 -10.85 -5.79 -23.97
CA GLU A 356 -9.68 -5.45 -24.79
C GLU A 356 -10.08 -4.73 -26.10
N SER A 357 -11.29 -4.97 -26.62
CA SER A 357 -11.78 -4.32 -27.85
C SER A 357 -12.27 -2.88 -27.65
N VAL A 358 -12.56 -2.46 -26.42
CA VAL A 358 -13.15 -1.14 -26.10
C VAL A 358 -12.28 -0.27 -25.20
N LEU A 359 -11.25 -0.83 -24.55
CA LEU A 359 -10.34 -0.11 -23.67
C LEU A 359 -9.27 0.64 -24.47
N ASP A 360 -9.34 1.98 -24.47
CA ASP A 360 -8.26 2.86 -24.93
C ASP A 360 -7.15 2.97 -23.88
N VAL A 361 -7.52 3.14 -22.62
CA VAL A 361 -6.60 3.28 -21.48
C VAL A 361 -7.15 2.47 -20.31
N TYR A 362 -6.26 1.75 -19.63
CA TYR A 362 -6.51 1.09 -18.36
C TYR A 362 -5.40 1.53 -17.40
N TRP A 363 -5.76 2.19 -16.30
CA TRP A 363 -4.79 2.64 -15.32
C TRP A 363 -5.33 2.47 -13.91
N GLU A 364 -4.61 1.72 -13.09
CA GLU A 364 -4.93 1.59 -11.67
C GLU A 364 -4.16 2.63 -10.87
N LEU A 365 -4.85 3.26 -9.94
CA LEU A 365 -4.24 4.14 -8.96
C LEU A 365 -3.32 3.32 -8.05
N PRO A 366 -2.01 3.61 -7.97
CA PRO A 366 -1.15 2.98 -6.99
C PRO A 366 -1.50 3.41 -5.56
N PRO A 367 -1.21 2.59 -4.54
CA PRO A 367 -1.28 3.05 -3.16
C PRO A 367 -0.45 4.33 -2.98
N VAL A 368 -0.93 5.27 -2.17
CA VAL A 368 -0.23 6.55 -1.98
C VAL A 368 1.14 6.34 -1.36
N ALA A 369 1.22 5.44 -0.39
CA ALA A 369 2.47 5.15 0.30
C ALA A 369 2.54 3.68 0.71
N GLY A 370 3.76 3.16 0.80
CA GLY A 370 3.99 1.77 1.15
C GLY A 370 3.51 1.40 2.57
N PRO A 371 3.27 0.11 2.84
CA PRO A 371 2.78 -0.35 4.15
C PRO A 371 3.72 -0.03 5.31
N SER A 372 5.03 0.09 5.09
CA SER A 372 5.98 0.43 6.17
C SER A 372 5.77 1.86 6.67
N LEU A 373 5.20 2.73 5.84
CA LEU A 373 4.93 4.14 6.17
C LEU A 373 3.51 4.34 6.71
N THR A 374 2.54 3.66 6.12
CA THR A 374 1.11 3.84 6.41
C THR A 374 0.55 2.87 7.45
N HIS A 375 1.23 1.74 7.67
CA HIS A 375 0.76 0.59 8.46
C HIS A 375 -0.55 -0.02 7.95
N GLN A 376 -0.95 0.25 6.72
CA GLN A 376 -2.13 -0.38 6.15
C GLN A 376 -1.85 -1.86 5.86
N THR A 377 -2.77 -2.71 6.25
CA THR A 377 -2.73 -4.16 6.00
C THR A 377 -3.80 -4.59 5.01
N ARG A 378 -4.66 -3.64 4.58
CA ARG A 378 -5.82 -3.95 3.76
C ARG A 378 -5.47 -4.62 2.45
N TYR A 379 -4.47 -4.15 1.71
CA TYR A 379 -4.13 -4.71 0.40
C TYR A 379 -2.88 -5.59 0.45
N ASP A 380 -2.74 -6.46 -0.54
CA ASP A 380 -1.55 -7.26 -0.76
C ASP A 380 -0.57 -6.52 -1.71
N PRO A 381 0.63 -6.08 -1.27
CA PRO A 381 1.57 -5.37 -2.14
C PRO A 381 2.17 -6.23 -3.26
N GLY A 382 2.06 -7.56 -3.19
CA GLY A 382 2.48 -8.46 -4.28
C GLY A 382 1.46 -8.51 -5.42
N ARG A 383 0.27 -7.95 -5.18
CA ARG A 383 -0.84 -7.84 -6.13
C ARG A 383 -1.18 -6.37 -6.43
N ALA A 384 -0.31 -5.42 -6.10
CA ALA A 384 -0.54 -3.99 -6.31
C ALA A 384 0.65 -3.33 -7.02
N HIS A 385 0.38 -2.21 -7.68
CA HIS A 385 1.43 -1.37 -8.25
C HIS A 385 2.32 -0.79 -7.14
N SER A 386 3.58 -0.49 -7.47
CA SER A 386 4.49 0.19 -6.55
C SER A 386 3.86 1.51 -6.07
N PRO A 387 3.90 1.79 -4.75
CA PRO A 387 3.25 2.96 -4.20
C PRO A 387 3.91 4.26 -4.67
N ILE A 388 3.15 5.37 -4.65
CA ILE A 388 3.65 6.70 -5.05
C ILE A 388 4.82 7.14 -4.16
N VAL A 389 4.73 6.86 -2.86
CA VAL A 389 5.80 7.02 -1.88
C VAL A 389 6.24 5.64 -1.39
N GLU A 390 7.35 5.16 -1.95
CA GLU A 390 7.95 3.87 -1.61
C GLU A 390 8.35 3.75 -0.14
N ASP A 391 8.35 2.50 0.36
CA ASP A 391 8.87 2.18 1.69
C ASP A 391 10.30 2.70 1.88
N GLY A 392 10.63 3.09 3.11
CA GLY A 392 11.92 3.72 3.43
C GLY A 392 12.01 5.21 3.06
N ARG A 393 11.06 5.79 2.30
CA ARG A 393 11.05 7.22 1.94
C ARG A 393 10.37 8.12 2.98
N TYR A 394 10.65 7.90 4.27
CA TYR A 394 9.99 8.62 5.37
C TYR A 394 10.12 10.15 5.28
N GLY A 395 11.28 10.67 4.85
CA GLY A 395 11.48 12.12 4.67
C GLY A 395 10.62 12.72 3.55
N LEU A 396 10.24 11.95 2.53
CA LEU A 396 9.26 12.39 1.52
C LEU A 396 7.84 12.32 2.08
N PHE A 397 7.50 11.22 2.75
CA PHE A 397 6.21 11.03 3.41
C PHE A 397 5.88 12.17 4.39
N GLN A 398 6.85 12.58 5.21
CA GLN A 398 6.73 13.72 6.12
C GLN A 398 6.58 15.06 5.39
N ARG A 399 7.38 15.30 4.35
CA ARG A 399 7.35 16.55 3.58
C ARG A 399 6.01 16.79 2.89
N LEU A 400 5.41 15.73 2.36
CA LEU A 400 4.07 15.76 1.77
C LEU A 400 2.96 15.99 2.82
N GLY A 401 3.28 15.94 4.12
CA GLY A 401 2.32 16.11 5.20
C GLY A 401 1.51 14.86 5.54
N LEU A 402 1.82 13.71 4.93
CA LEU A 402 1.09 12.46 5.15
C LEU A 402 1.20 11.96 6.60
N THR A 403 2.25 12.33 7.32
CA THR A 403 2.41 12.04 8.76
C THR A 403 1.39 12.75 9.66
N ARG A 404 0.71 13.79 9.15
CA ARG A 404 -0.34 14.50 9.90
C ARG A 404 -1.68 13.77 9.86
N LEU A 405 -1.84 12.85 8.91
CA LEU A 405 -3.06 12.06 8.76
C LEU A 405 -3.06 10.88 9.72
N GLU A 406 -4.24 10.56 10.28
CA GLU A 406 -4.41 9.38 11.10
C GLU A 406 -4.15 8.11 10.28
N LYS A 407 -3.42 7.13 10.83
CA LYS A 407 -3.08 5.89 10.12
C LYS A 407 -4.31 5.15 9.57
N SER A 408 -5.44 5.24 10.26
CA SER A 408 -6.72 4.63 9.88
C SER A 408 -7.21 5.06 8.50
N VAL A 409 -6.88 6.28 8.03
CA VAL A 409 -7.38 6.77 6.74
C VAL A 409 -6.77 6.05 5.54
N PHE A 410 -5.60 5.41 5.73
CA PHE A 410 -4.92 4.64 4.69
C PHE A 410 -5.39 3.18 4.65
N ASN A 411 -6.07 2.68 5.68
CA ASN A 411 -6.53 1.28 5.71
C ASN A 411 -7.86 1.09 4.94
N GLY A 412 -7.90 1.60 3.71
CA GLY A 412 -9.08 1.64 2.83
C GLY A 412 -8.82 1.20 1.39
N TYR A 413 -7.56 1.00 0.98
CA TYR A 413 -7.21 0.71 -0.41
C TYR A 413 -7.72 -0.68 -0.87
N THR A 414 -8.52 -0.67 -1.94
CA THR A 414 -9.12 -1.86 -2.61
C THR A 414 -9.02 -1.76 -4.13
N GLN A 415 -7.97 -1.06 -4.59
CA GLN A 415 -7.73 -0.75 -6.01
C GLN A 415 -8.83 0.14 -6.61
N MET A 416 -8.41 1.25 -7.21
CA MET A 416 -9.29 2.13 -7.97
C MET A 416 -8.74 2.20 -9.40
N VAL A 417 -9.62 2.19 -10.39
CA VAL A 417 -9.20 2.14 -11.79
C VAL A 417 -9.83 3.27 -12.60
N TYR A 418 -9.01 3.91 -13.42
CA TYR A 418 -9.42 4.83 -14.46
C TYR A 418 -9.40 4.13 -15.82
N LEU A 419 -10.49 4.30 -16.56
CA LEU A 419 -10.64 3.81 -17.92
C LEU A 419 -10.92 4.95 -18.87
N GLN A 420 -10.28 4.87 -20.04
CA GLN A 420 -10.77 5.55 -21.24
C GLN A 420 -11.32 4.49 -22.18
N ILE A 421 -12.55 4.69 -22.65
CA ILE A 421 -13.22 3.73 -23.52
C ILE A 421 -13.71 4.36 -24.82
N SER A 422 -13.81 3.52 -25.84
CA SER A 422 -14.43 3.84 -27.13
C SER A 422 -15.00 2.59 -27.79
N LYS A 423 -15.75 2.78 -28.89
CA LYS A 423 -16.37 1.66 -29.58
C LYS A 423 -15.31 0.77 -30.24
N PRO A 424 -15.60 -0.53 -30.46
CA PRO A 424 -14.68 -1.39 -31.18
C PRO A 424 -14.34 -0.80 -32.57
N GLY A 425 -13.05 -0.71 -32.88
CA GLY A 425 -12.55 -0.24 -34.18
C GLY A 425 -12.48 1.27 -34.38
N SER A 426 -12.74 2.09 -33.36
CA SER A 426 -12.55 3.56 -33.40
C SER A 426 -11.15 4.02 -33.03
#